data_AF-A0A358Y3L3-F1
#
_entry.id   AF-A0A358Y3L3-F1
#
_cell.length_a   1.000
_cell.length_b   1.000
_cell.length_c   1.000
_cell.angle_alpha   90.00
_cell.angle_beta   90.00
_cell.angle_gamma   90.00
#
_symmetry.space_group_name_H-M   'P 1'
#
loop_
_entity.id
_entity.type
_entity.pdbx_description
1 polymer ?
#
loop_
_entity_poly.entity_id
_entity_poly.type
_entity_poly.pdbx_seq_one_letter_code
_entity_poly.pdbx_strand_id
1 'polypeptide(L)'
;IARVKSAIQPSETLFVVDSMTGQDAVNTAKAFNEKINFDGVVLTKLDGDTRGGAALSIKAIVNKPIKFVGTGEKMDALDVFYPKRMADRILGMGDVVSLVEKAQEQFDEEEAKRLQRKIMKDQFDLNDFLAQLQQIKKMGNVKDLMGMIPGMGKAMKDVDVPEDAFKGVEAIILSMTPKERANPGILNMARKNRIAKGSGTNVQEVNKLLKQFEDMRKMMKMMSNPRNMMGMMNRLKGMGGIPGM
;
A
#
# COMPACT_ATOMS: atom_id res chain seq x y z
N ILE A 1 -40.36 3.51 -1.50
CA ILE A 1 -39.18 4.26 -0.99
C ILE A 1 -39.59 5.57 -0.31
N ALA A 2 -40.36 6.47 -0.93
CA ALA A 2 -40.84 7.69 -0.26
C ALA A 2 -41.54 7.43 1.09
N ARG A 3 -42.47 6.45 1.14
CA ARG A 3 -43.11 6.01 2.41
C ARG A 3 -42.12 5.58 3.49
N VAL A 4 -41.01 4.95 3.10
CA VAL A 4 -39.96 4.49 4.03
C VAL A 4 -39.19 5.69 4.58
N LYS A 5 -38.82 6.66 3.72
CA LYS A 5 -38.16 7.91 4.15
C LYS A 5 -39.06 8.70 5.12
N SER A 6 -40.35 8.83 4.81
CA SER A 6 -41.30 9.55 5.68
C SER A 6 -41.49 8.87 7.04
N ALA A 7 -41.47 7.54 7.09
CA ALA A 7 -41.63 6.79 8.34
C ALA A 7 -40.37 6.80 9.22
N ILE A 8 -39.18 6.71 8.62
CA ILE A 8 -37.91 6.61 9.35
C ILE A 8 -37.33 7.99 9.68
N GLN A 9 -37.62 9.02 8.87
CA GLN A 9 -37.05 10.37 9.00
C GLN A 9 -35.51 10.35 9.15
N PRO A 10 -34.77 9.77 8.18
CA PRO A 10 -33.32 9.65 8.27
C PRO A 10 -32.67 11.03 8.26
N SER A 11 -31.61 11.21 9.07
CA SER A 11 -30.80 12.42 9.07
C SER A 11 -30.05 12.64 7.75
N GLU A 12 -29.73 11.55 7.05
CA GLU A 12 -28.95 11.54 5.81
C GLU A 12 -29.47 10.46 4.88
N THR A 13 -29.71 10.82 3.62
CA THR A 13 -30.02 9.90 2.54
C THR A 13 -28.93 9.97 1.48
N LEU A 14 -28.24 8.86 1.23
CA LEU A 14 -27.17 8.79 0.22
C LEU A 14 -27.64 8.03 -1.01
N PHE A 15 -27.42 8.62 -2.19
CA PHE A 15 -27.66 7.97 -3.48
C PHE A 15 -26.37 7.30 -3.97
N VAL A 16 -26.41 5.98 -4.11
CA VAL A 16 -25.25 5.18 -4.54
C VAL A 16 -25.36 4.89 -6.03
N VAL A 17 -24.29 5.14 -6.77
CA VAL A 17 -24.28 5.02 -8.23
C VAL A 17 -22.94 4.58 -8.75
N ASP A 18 -22.96 3.73 -9.78
CA ASP A 18 -21.78 3.21 -10.44
C ASP A 18 -21.24 4.27 -11.43
N SER A 19 -19.96 4.65 -11.29
CA SER A 19 -19.33 5.65 -12.15
C SER A 19 -19.17 5.21 -13.60
N MET A 20 -19.23 3.90 -13.89
CA MET A 20 -19.24 3.41 -15.27
C MET A 20 -20.59 3.65 -15.95
N THR A 21 -21.65 3.84 -15.18
CA THR A 21 -22.99 4.09 -15.71
C THR A 21 -23.06 5.56 -16.13
N GLY A 22 -22.90 5.82 -17.43
CA GLY A 22 -22.80 7.17 -17.99
C GLY A 22 -24.12 7.97 -17.91
N GLN A 23 -24.76 8.20 -19.06
CA GLN A 23 -25.97 9.04 -19.15
C GLN A 23 -27.20 8.44 -18.44
N ASP A 24 -27.25 7.12 -18.26
CA ASP A 24 -28.39 6.47 -17.60
C ASP A 24 -28.40 6.70 -16.08
N ALA A 25 -27.21 6.84 -15.47
CA ALA A 25 -27.07 7.19 -14.06
C ALA A 25 -27.65 8.56 -13.77
N VAL A 26 -27.48 9.50 -14.70
CA VAL A 26 -27.96 10.88 -14.60
C VAL A 26 -29.49 10.92 -14.54
N ASN A 27 -30.16 10.24 -15.46
CA ASN A 27 -31.62 10.18 -15.49
C ASN A 27 -32.19 9.52 -14.23
N THR A 28 -31.54 8.44 -13.78
CA THR A 28 -31.91 7.75 -12.54
C THR A 28 -31.73 8.66 -11.33
N ALA A 29 -30.59 9.34 -11.22
CA ALA A 29 -30.31 10.25 -10.12
C ALA A 29 -31.31 11.40 -10.06
N LYS A 30 -31.70 11.96 -11.21
CA LYS A 30 -32.74 12.99 -11.31
C LYS A 30 -34.09 12.47 -10.79
N ALA A 31 -34.55 11.33 -11.31
CA ALA A 31 -35.83 10.75 -10.91
C ALA A 31 -35.89 10.37 -9.41
N PHE A 32 -34.77 9.90 -8.85
CA PHE A 32 -34.66 9.60 -7.42
C PHE A 32 -34.64 10.87 -6.58
N ASN A 33 -33.95 11.92 -7.03
CA ASN A 33 -33.90 13.19 -6.32
C ASN A 33 -35.27 13.88 -6.28
N GLU A 34 -36.04 13.82 -7.37
CA GLU A 34 -37.40 14.36 -7.41
C GLU A 34 -38.34 13.65 -6.42
N LYS A 35 -38.17 12.34 -6.22
CA LYS A 35 -39.05 11.54 -5.34
C LYS A 35 -38.62 11.52 -3.88
N ILE A 36 -37.32 11.52 -3.62
CA ILE A 36 -36.76 11.23 -2.29
C ILE A 36 -35.96 12.42 -1.76
N ASN A 37 -35.48 13.31 -2.64
CA ASN A 37 -34.61 14.43 -2.33
C ASN A 37 -33.46 14.01 -1.40
N PHE A 38 -32.51 13.27 -1.95
CA PHE A 38 -31.38 12.77 -1.19
C PHE A 38 -30.36 13.87 -0.87
N ASP A 39 -29.48 13.62 0.10
CA ASP A 39 -28.62 14.64 0.71
C ASP A 39 -27.19 14.57 0.18
N GLY A 40 -26.76 13.40 -0.30
CA GLY A 40 -25.45 13.20 -0.90
C GLY A 40 -25.38 12.03 -1.86
N VAL A 41 -24.26 11.91 -2.55
CA VAL A 41 -23.97 10.86 -3.54
C VAL A 41 -22.74 10.08 -3.13
N VAL A 42 -22.78 8.76 -3.36
CA VAL A 42 -21.62 7.86 -3.28
C VAL A 42 -21.37 7.30 -4.67
N LEU A 43 -20.18 7.53 -5.22
CA LEU A 43 -19.77 6.95 -6.50
C LEU A 43 -19.03 5.65 -6.25
N THR A 44 -19.36 4.57 -6.94
CA THR A 44 -18.64 3.29 -6.86
C THR A 44 -17.90 3.02 -8.16
N LYS A 45 -16.88 2.14 -8.11
CA LYS A 45 -16.07 1.72 -9.28
C LYS A 45 -15.31 2.86 -9.98
N LEU A 46 -14.87 3.83 -9.20
CA LEU A 46 -14.15 5.01 -9.71
C LEU A 46 -12.75 4.67 -10.22
N ASP A 47 -12.21 3.51 -9.88
CA ASP A 47 -11.02 2.92 -10.47
C ASP A 47 -11.22 2.59 -11.96
N GLY A 48 -12.42 2.15 -12.35
CA GLY A 48 -12.77 1.83 -13.74
C GLY A 48 -13.16 3.02 -14.63
N ASP A 49 -13.62 4.13 -14.04
CA ASP A 49 -13.93 5.36 -14.79
C ASP A 49 -12.68 6.25 -14.92
N THR A 50 -12.03 6.19 -16.09
CA THR A 50 -10.82 6.97 -16.39
C THR A 50 -11.09 8.45 -16.65
N ARG A 51 -12.36 8.89 -16.75
CA ARG A 51 -12.70 10.26 -17.17
C ARG A 51 -13.53 11.05 -16.16
N GLY A 52 -13.94 10.44 -15.04
CA GLY A 52 -14.71 11.11 -13.98
C GLY A 52 -16.03 11.74 -14.46
N GLY A 53 -16.54 11.31 -15.61
CA GLY A 53 -17.63 11.97 -16.32
C GLY A 53 -18.98 11.81 -15.63
N ALA A 54 -19.20 10.66 -14.98
CA ALA A 54 -20.40 10.40 -14.20
C ALA A 54 -20.49 11.31 -12.97
N ALA A 55 -19.36 11.53 -12.28
CA ALA A 55 -19.29 12.43 -11.12
C ALA A 55 -19.74 13.85 -11.49
N LEU A 56 -19.20 14.38 -12.58
CA LEU A 56 -19.51 15.73 -13.04
C LEU A 56 -20.97 15.85 -13.49
N SER A 57 -21.47 14.86 -14.23
CA SER A 57 -22.82 14.86 -14.79
C SER A 57 -23.89 14.77 -13.70
N ILE A 58 -23.69 13.92 -12.69
CA ILE A 58 -24.60 13.81 -11.54
C ILE A 58 -24.57 15.09 -10.70
N LYS A 59 -23.40 15.66 -10.46
CA LYS A 59 -23.28 16.94 -9.73
C LYS A 59 -23.97 18.07 -10.48
N ALA A 60 -23.79 18.17 -11.80
CA ALA A 60 -24.38 19.22 -12.63
C ALA A 60 -25.92 19.17 -12.64
N ILE A 61 -26.51 17.96 -12.66
CA ILE A 61 -27.94 17.79 -12.87
C ILE A 61 -28.72 17.73 -11.57
N VAL A 62 -28.18 17.07 -10.54
CA VAL A 62 -28.88 16.89 -9.27
C VAL A 62 -28.49 17.94 -8.23
N ASN A 63 -27.33 18.60 -8.42
CA ASN A 63 -26.78 19.59 -7.52
C ASN A 63 -26.61 19.12 -6.06
N LYS A 64 -26.35 17.83 -5.85
CA LYS A 64 -26.06 17.25 -4.52
C LYS A 64 -24.55 17.03 -4.33
N PRO A 65 -24.01 17.13 -3.11
CA PRO A 65 -22.60 16.86 -2.85
C PRO A 65 -22.29 15.37 -3.04
N ILE A 66 -21.15 15.08 -3.66
CA ILE A 66 -20.57 13.73 -3.65
C ILE A 66 -19.76 13.63 -2.35
N LYS A 67 -20.05 12.65 -1.51
CA LYS A 67 -19.44 12.50 -0.19
C LYS A 67 -18.35 11.45 -0.15
N PHE A 68 -18.58 10.32 -0.82
CA PHE A 68 -17.66 9.18 -0.82
C PHE A 68 -17.46 8.62 -2.22
N VAL A 69 -16.32 7.95 -2.41
CA VAL A 69 -15.93 7.24 -3.61
C VAL A 69 -15.44 5.84 -3.28
N GLY A 70 -15.91 4.85 -4.02
CA GLY A 70 -15.39 3.49 -4.01
C GLY A 70 -14.36 3.33 -5.11
N THR A 71 -13.11 3.05 -4.74
CA THR A 71 -11.97 2.86 -5.67
C THR A 71 -11.56 1.38 -5.79
N GLY A 72 -12.41 0.46 -5.36
CA GLY A 72 -12.14 -0.97 -5.41
C GLY A 72 -13.22 -1.79 -4.70
N GLU A 73 -13.00 -3.11 -4.62
CA GLU A 73 -13.99 -4.07 -4.11
C GLU A 73 -13.85 -4.36 -2.61
N LYS A 74 -12.70 -4.02 -2.02
CA LYS A 74 -12.40 -4.32 -0.61
C LYS A 74 -13.02 -3.29 0.34
N MET A 75 -13.17 -3.66 1.61
CA MET A 75 -13.79 -2.80 2.63
C MET A 75 -13.01 -1.51 2.92
N ASP A 76 -11.70 -1.51 2.65
CA ASP A 76 -10.80 -0.36 2.76
C ASP A 76 -10.79 0.52 1.51
N ALA A 77 -11.54 0.17 0.46
CA ALA A 77 -11.58 0.90 -0.80
C ALA A 77 -12.67 1.98 -0.87
N LEU A 78 -13.28 2.34 0.26
CA LEU A 78 -14.22 3.46 0.37
C LEU A 78 -13.49 4.67 0.97
N ASP A 79 -13.39 5.75 0.20
CA ASP A 79 -12.69 6.98 0.58
C ASP A 79 -13.61 8.21 0.47
N VAL A 80 -13.22 9.31 1.13
CA VAL A 80 -13.89 10.60 1.04
C VAL A 80 -13.68 11.21 -0.35
N PHE A 81 -14.73 11.82 -0.90
CA PHE A 81 -14.61 12.52 -2.18
C PHE A 81 -13.86 13.85 -2.02
N TYR A 82 -12.76 14.00 -2.75
CA TYR A 82 -12.01 15.25 -2.85
C TYR A 82 -12.14 15.83 -4.27
N PRO A 83 -12.89 16.94 -4.46
CA PRO A 83 -13.11 17.53 -5.78
C PRO A 83 -11.81 17.91 -6.51
N LYS A 84 -10.82 18.41 -5.76
CA LYS A 84 -9.52 18.79 -6.32
C LYS A 84 -8.76 17.59 -6.90
N ARG A 85 -8.69 16.48 -6.17
CA ARG A 85 -8.08 15.22 -6.65
C ARG A 85 -8.79 14.69 -7.88
N MET A 86 -10.13 14.78 -7.92
CA MET A 86 -10.90 14.39 -9.10
C MET A 86 -10.57 15.26 -10.32
N ALA A 87 -10.50 16.58 -10.15
CA ALA A 87 -10.10 17.49 -11.22
C ALA A 87 -8.69 17.18 -11.72
N ASP A 88 -7.72 16.97 -10.82
CA ASP A 88 -6.34 16.63 -11.16
C ASP A 88 -6.27 15.30 -11.92
N ARG A 89 -7.08 14.30 -11.53
CA ARG A 89 -7.17 13.00 -12.22
C ARG A 89 -7.76 13.15 -13.63
N ILE A 90 -8.81 13.96 -13.81
CA ILE A 90 -9.40 14.25 -15.13
C ILE A 90 -8.40 14.99 -16.03
N LEU A 91 -7.63 15.92 -15.46
CA LEU A 91 -6.60 16.69 -16.16
C LEU A 91 -5.30 15.91 -16.40
N GLY A 92 -5.21 14.65 -15.96
CA GLY A 92 -4.02 13.82 -16.12
C GLY A 92 -2.85 14.20 -15.21
N MET A 93 -3.08 15.07 -14.22
CA MET A 93 -2.09 15.52 -13.23
C MET A 93 -2.13 14.71 -11.90
N GLY A 94 -3.05 13.74 -11.79
CA GLY A 94 -3.32 12.99 -10.55
C GLY A 94 -2.24 12.03 -10.07
N ASP A 95 -1.25 11.69 -10.92
CA ASP A 95 -0.22 10.71 -10.57
C ASP A 95 0.88 11.29 -9.66
N VAL A 96 1.12 12.60 -9.66
CA VAL A 96 2.25 13.16 -8.89
C VAL A 96 1.84 13.53 -7.46
N VAL A 97 0.60 14.01 -7.26
CA VAL A 97 0.11 14.42 -5.94
C VAL A 97 -0.26 13.22 -5.08
N SER A 98 -0.88 12.18 -5.67
CA SER A 98 -1.24 10.96 -4.94
C SER A 98 -0.02 10.14 -4.47
N LEU A 99 1.07 10.16 -5.24
CA LEU A 99 2.34 9.54 -4.85
C LEU A 99 2.99 10.26 -3.66
N VAL A 100 2.87 11.60 -3.59
CA VAL A 100 3.39 12.39 -2.46
C VAL A 100 2.52 12.23 -1.22
N GLU A 101 1.20 12.16 -1.37
CA GLU A 101 0.26 11.97 -0.25
C GLU A 101 0.35 10.55 0.35
N LYS A 102 0.39 9.50 -0.48
CA LYS A 102 0.64 8.11 0.00
C LYS A 102 2.03 7.97 0.64
N ALA A 103 3.01 8.72 0.17
CA ALA A 103 4.34 8.76 0.79
C ALA A 103 4.36 9.56 2.10
N GLN A 104 3.41 10.47 2.35
CA GLN A 104 3.34 11.23 3.60
C GLN A 104 2.48 10.53 4.67
N GLU A 105 1.43 9.80 4.29
CA GLU A 105 0.57 9.09 5.24
C GLU A 105 1.19 7.81 5.83
N GLN A 106 2.26 7.27 5.22
CA GLN A 106 2.86 5.99 5.63
C GLN A 106 4.27 6.09 6.23
N PHE A 107 4.81 7.28 6.43
CA PHE A 107 6.06 7.46 7.16
C PHE A 107 5.79 7.91 8.59
N ASP A 108 5.71 6.94 9.49
CA ASP A 108 5.83 7.20 10.92
C ASP A 108 7.29 7.63 11.19
N GLU A 109 7.52 8.95 11.25
CA GLU A 109 8.84 9.52 11.53
C GLU A 109 9.45 8.96 12.82
N GLU A 110 8.62 8.61 13.81
CA GLU A 110 9.10 8.05 15.07
C GLU A 110 9.57 6.61 14.89
N GLU A 111 8.82 5.80 14.14
CA GLU A 111 9.20 4.42 13.82
C GLU A 111 10.48 4.39 12.98
N ALA A 112 10.60 5.28 11.99
CA ALA A 112 11.81 5.44 11.18
C ALA A 112 13.03 5.84 12.04
N LYS A 113 12.89 6.81 12.95
CA LYS A 113 13.96 7.24 13.87
C LYS A 113 14.34 6.14 14.87
N ARG A 114 13.38 5.34 15.33
CA ARG A 114 13.63 4.19 16.21
C ARG A 114 14.39 3.09 15.48
N LEU A 115 13.97 2.76 14.27
CA LEU A 115 14.60 1.76 13.43
C LEU A 115 16.03 2.18 13.07
N GLN A 116 16.24 3.43 12.68
CA GLN A 116 17.57 3.99 12.42
C GLN A 116 18.49 3.85 13.64
N ARG A 117 18.00 4.22 14.84
CA ARG A 117 18.77 4.07 16.09
C ARG A 117 19.14 2.60 16.38
N LYS A 118 18.23 1.66 16.14
CA LYS A 118 18.50 0.22 16.32
C LYS A 118 19.53 -0.30 15.33
N ILE A 119 19.43 0.08 14.06
CA ILE A 119 20.39 -0.31 13.02
C ILE A 119 21.78 0.22 13.36
N MET A 120 21.90 1.49 13.76
CA MET A 120 23.17 2.09 14.17
C MET A 120 23.80 1.38 15.38
N LYS A 121 22.97 0.87 16.30
CA LYS A 121 23.41 0.14 17.50
C LYS A 121 23.60 -1.36 17.30
N ASP A 122 23.47 -1.86 16.07
CA ASP A 122 23.53 -3.30 15.74
C ASP A 122 22.48 -4.15 16.50
N GLN A 123 21.33 -3.53 16.81
CA GLN A 123 20.22 -4.13 17.55
C GLN A 123 19.03 -4.49 16.65
N PHE A 124 19.27 -4.58 15.34
CA PHE A 124 18.25 -4.99 14.38
C PHE A 124 18.05 -6.51 14.46
N ASP A 125 16.84 -6.94 14.83
CA ASP A 125 16.50 -8.33 15.11
C ASP A 125 15.39 -8.88 14.17
N LEU A 126 15.02 -10.16 14.34
CA LEU A 126 13.98 -10.77 13.51
C LEU A 126 12.56 -10.25 13.81
N ASN A 127 12.34 -9.58 14.95
CA ASN A 127 11.06 -8.93 15.23
C ASN A 127 10.92 -7.67 14.39
N ASP A 128 11.98 -6.87 14.31
CA ASP A 128 12.02 -5.69 13.44
C ASP A 128 11.89 -6.10 11.97
N PHE A 129 12.54 -7.19 11.56
CA PHE A 129 12.38 -7.75 10.21
C PHE A 129 10.94 -8.18 9.91
N LEU A 130 10.28 -8.88 10.85
CA LEU A 130 8.88 -9.30 10.68
C LEU A 130 7.93 -8.09 10.55
N ALA A 131 8.14 -7.05 11.36
CA ALA A 131 7.33 -5.83 11.28
C ALA A 131 7.45 -5.16 9.91
N GLN A 132 8.67 -5.08 9.36
CA GLN A 132 8.91 -4.52 8.03
C GLN A 132 8.26 -5.36 6.92
N LEU A 133 8.33 -6.69 7.02
CA LEU A 133 7.63 -7.57 6.07
C LEU A 133 6.11 -7.38 6.09
N GLN A 134 5.53 -7.23 7.28
CA GLN A 134 4.10 -6.98 7.44
C GLN A 134 3.70 -5.60 6.90
N GLN A 135 4.55 -4.58 7.03
CA GLN A 135 4.33 -3.26 6.47
C GLN A 135 4.32 -3.31 4.93
N ILE A 136 5.28 -4.01 4.32
CA ILE A 136 5.33 -4.21 2.87
C ILE A 136 4.09 -4.97 2.37
N LYS A 137 3.63 -5.98 3.11
CA LYS A 137 2.40 -6.72 2.80
C LYS A 137 1.14 -5.84 2.86
N LYS A 138 1.06 -4.91 3.83
CA LYS A 138 -0.04 -3.94 3.93
C LYS A 138 -0.07 -2.94 2.77
N MET A 139 1.06 -2.63 2.17
CA MET A 139 1.16 -1.78 0.97
C MET A 139 0.61 -2.45 -0.29
N GLY A 140 0.30 -3.75 -0.23
CA GLY A 140 -0.64 -4.42 -1.14
C GLY A 140 -0.15 -4.71 -2.55
N ASN A 141 0.96 -4.11 -3.02
CA ASN A 141 1.47 -4.39 -4.35
C ASN A 141 3.01 -4.29 -4.42
N VAL A 142 3.68 -5.39 -4.06
CA VAL A 142 5.15 -5.53 -4.17
C VAL A 142 5.62 -5.27 -5.61
N LYS A 143 4.76 -5.54 -6.59
CA LYS A 143 4.96 -5.29 -8.03
C LYS A 143 5.12 -3.80 -8.35
N ASP A 144 4.28 -2.95 -7.75
CA ASP A 144 4.34 -1.50 -7.95
C ASP A 144 5.58 -0.89 -7.26
N LEU A 145 5.92 -1.36 -6.06
CA LEU A 145 7.14 -0.94 -5.35
C LEU A 145 8.43 -1.35 -6.08
N MET A 146 8.48 -2.55 -6.67
CA MET A 146 9.62 -2.98 -7.49
C MET A 146 9.76 -2.17 -8.79
N GLY A 147 8.64 -1.70 -9.35
CA GLY A 147 8.61 -0.78 -10.49
C GLY A 147 9.26 0.57 -10.22
N MET A 148 9.40 0.97 -8.95
CA MET A 148 9.99 2.24 -8.52
C MET A 148 11.51 2.17 -8.25
N ILE A 149 12.12 0.96 -8.25
CA ILE A 149 13.56 0.81 -8.00
C ILE A 149 14.36 1.09 -9.28
N PRO A 150 15.22 2.14 -9.30
CA PRO A 150 16.02 2.47 -10.49
C PRO A 150 16.92 1.30 -10.90
N GLY A 151 16.83 0.89 -12.17
CA GLY A 151 17.66 -0.19 -12.74
C GLY A 151 17.09 -1.61 -12.62
N MET A 152 16.03 -1.84 -11.84
CA MET A 152 15.44 -3.18 -11.65
C MET A 152 14.14 -3.40 -12.45
N GLY A 153 13.44 -2.32 -12.84
CA GLY A 153 12.19 -2.38 -13.59
C GLY A 153 12.26 -3.00 -14.99
N LYS A 154 13.46 -3.10 -15.60
CA LYS A 154 13.64 -3.77 -16.92
C LYS A 154 13.99 -5.26 -16.82
N ALA A 155 14.54 -5.71 -15.69
CA ALA A 155 15.03 -7.08 -15.52
C ALA A 155 14.01 -8.04 -14.88
N MET A 156 12.93 -7.52 -14.27
CA MET A 156 11.92 -8.31 -13.57
C MET A 156 10.47 -8.02 -14.01
N LYS A 157 10.27 -7.54 -15.25
CA LYS A 157 8.93 -7.25 -15.80
C LYS A 157 7.98 -8.47 -15.79
N ASP A 158 8.56 -9.67 -15.83
CA ASP A 158 7.84 -10.94 -15.95
C ASP A 158 7.99 -11.85 -14.71
N VAL A 159 8.51 -11.33 -13.60
CA VAL A 159 8.58 -12.11 -12.35
C VAL A 159 7.28 -11.88 -11.58
N ASP A 160 6.35 -12.83 -11.69
CA ASP A 160 5.24 -12.92 -10.75
C ASP A 160 5.81 -13.29 -9.38
N VAL A 161 5.88 -12.30 -8.49
CA VAL A 161 6.14 -12.54 -7.07
C VAL A 161 4.81 -13.03 -6.49
N PRO A 162 4.71 -14.30 -6.04
CA PRO A 162 3.48 -14.80 -5.46
C PRO A 162 3.07 -13.91 -4.27
N GLU A 163 1.78 -13.56 -4.14
CA GLU A 163 1.26 -12.86 -2.95
C GLU A 163 1.59 -13.63 -1.64
N ASP A 164 1.79 -14.95 -1.77
CA ASP A 164 2.10 -15.88 -0.70
C ASP A 164 3.61 -16.03 -0.41
N ALA A 165 4.48 -15.37 -1.19
CA ALA A 165 5.93 -15.51 -1.05
C ALA A 165 6.43 -15.13 0.36
N PHE A 166 5.73 -14.19 1.01
CA PHE A 166 6.07 -13.73 2.35
C PHE A 166 5.43 -14.57 3.47
N LYS A 167 4.35 -15.31 3.19
CA LYS A 167 3.66 -16.14 4.21
C LYS A 167 4.57 -17.23 4.78
N GLY A 168 5.40 -17.86 3.94
CA GLY A 168 6.37 -18.87 4.39
C GLY A 168 7.44 -18.29 5.30
N VAL A 169 7.92 -17.08 5.00
CA VAL A 169 8.90 -16.35 5.81
C VAL A 169 8.30 -15.97 7.16
N GLU A 170 7.07 -15.44 7.17
CA GLU A 170 6.30 -15.13 8.38
C GLU A 170 6.13 -16.37 9.27
N ALA A 171 5.72 -17.50 8.68
CA ALA A 171 5.50 -18.76 9.42
C ALA A 171 6.79 -19.26 10.11
N ILE A 172 7.95 -19.15 9.45
CA ILE A 172 9.25 -19.52 10.02
C ILE A 172 9.59 -18.62 11.22
N ILE A 173 9.46 -17.30 11.08
CA ILE A 173 9.78 -16.36 12.16
C ILE A 173 8.81 -16.54 13.33
N LEU A 174 7.51 -16.72 13.06
CA LEU A 174 6.48 -16.94 14.07
C LEU A 174 6.68 -18.24 14.85
N SER A 175 7.35 -19.24 14.26
CA SER A 175 7.72 -20.51 14.91
C SER A 175 8.96 -20.41 15.83
N MET A 176 9.60 -19.24 15.87
CA MET A 176 10.69 -18.95 16.81
C MET A 176 10.15 -18.39 18.13
N THR A 177 10.89 -18.64 19.20
CA THR A 177 10.65 -18.01 20.51
C THR A 177 11.13 -16.55 20.50
N PRO A 178 10.62 -15.67 21.39
CA PRO A 178 11.08 -14.28 21.47
C PRO A 178 12.60 -14.14 21.64
N LYS A 179 13.23 -15.05 22.40
CA LYS A 179 14.68 -15.08 22.60
C LYS A 179 15.45 -15.38 21.31
N GLU A 180 14.93 -16.30 20.50
CA GLU A 180 15.53 -16.68 19.21
C GLU A 180 15.34 -15.58 18.15
N ARG A 181 14.23 -14.83 18.21
CA ARG A 181 14.02 -13.68 17.31
C ARG A 181 14.93 -12.51 17.65
N ALA A 182 15.09 -12.23 18.95
CA ALA A 182 15.97 -11.16 19.43
C ALA A 182 17.45 -11.48 19.17
N ASN A 183 17.84 -12.76 19.23
CA ASN A 183 19.20 -13.21 18.96
C ASN A 183 19.21 -14.47 18.08
N PRO A 184 19.26 -14.32 16.75
CA PRO A 184 19.32 -15.45 15.81
C PRO A 184 20.59 -16.30 15.95
N GLY A 185 21.65 -15.77 16.58
CA GLY A 185 22.92 -16.48 16.78
C GLY A 185 22.81 -17.72 17.68
N ILE A 186 21.75 -17.85 18.49
CA ILE A 186 21.55 -19.01 19.38
C ILE A 186 20.91 -20.21 18.67
N LEU A 187 20.57 -20.07 17.38
CA LEU A 187 19.89 -21.10 16.60
C LEU A 187 20.83 -22.24 16.20
N ASN A 188 20.88 -23.26 17.05
CA ASN A 188 21.52 -24.53 16.75
C ASN A 188 20.62 -25.45 15.87
N MET A 189 21.17 -26.59 15.44
CA MET A 189 20.44 -27.53 14.57
C MET A 189 19.13 -28.04 15.18
N ALA A 190 19.11 -28.32 16.49
CA ALA A 190 17.90 -28.77 17.19
C ALA A 190 16.78 -27.71 17.17
N ARG A 191 17.12 -26.43 17.39
CA ARG A 191 16.17 -25.31 17.29
C ARG A 191 15.68 -25.12 15.87
N LYS A 192 16.57 -25.21 14.87
CA LYS A 192 16.19 -25.12 13.45
C LYS A 192 15.24 -26.24 13.03
N ASN A 193 15.48 -27.47 13.50
CA ASN A 193 14.58 -28.60 13.28
C ASN A 193 13.18 -28.36 13.90
N ARG A 194 13.13 -27.79 15.11
CA ARG A 194 11.87 -27.44 15.78
C ARG A 194 11.11 -26.37 15.00
N ILE A 195 11.81 -25.31 14.58
CA ILE A 195 11.23 -24.21 13.80
C ILE A 195 10.67 -24.73 12.49
N ALA A 196 11.46 -25.50 11.72
CA ALA A 196 11.03 -26.10 10.45
C ALA A 196 9.74 -26.93 10.61
N LYS A 197 9.67 -27.78 11.63
CA LYS A 197 8.45 -28.55 11.95
C LYS A 197 7.28 -27.65 12.33
N GLY A 198 7.50 -26.60 13.12
CA GLY A 198 6.48 -25.66 13.56
C GLY A 198 5.91 -24.80 12.41
N SER A 199 6.74 -24.46 11.43
CA SER A 199 6.35 -23.66 10.27
C SER A 199 5.89 -24.49 9.07
N GLY A 200 5.91 -25.82 9.15
CA GLY A 200 5.60 -26.70 8.01
C GLY A 200 6.63 -26.61 6.87
N THR A 201 7.88 -26.25 7.19
CA THR A 201 8.97 -26.09 6.22
C THR A 201 10.13 -27.05 6.51
N ASN A 202 11.22 -26.93 5.74
CA ASN A 202 12.43 -27.70 5.95
C ASN A 202 13.55 -26.83 6.55
N VAL A 203 14.61 -27.48 7.03
CA VAL A 203 15.76 -26.79 7.65
C VAL A 203 16.52 -25.90 6.65
N GLN A 204 16.49 -26.25 5.36
CA GLN A 204 17.15 -25.47 4.31
C GLN A 204 16.48 -24.11 4.14
N GLU A 205 15.15 -24.05 4.17
CA GLU A 205 14.38 -22.81 4.15
C GLU A 205 14.66 -21.95 5.38
N VAL A 206 14.75 -22.56 6.57
CA VAL A 206 15.16 -21.84 7.79
C VAL A 206 16.57 -21.24 7.63
N ASN A 207 17.53 -21.99 7.08
CA ASN A 207 18.88 -21.48 6.83
C ASN A 207 18.91 -20.38 5.77
N LYS A 208 18.11 -20.50 4.71
CA LYS A 208 17.97 -19.50 3.66
C LYS A 208 17.45 -18.18 4.23
N LEU A 209 16.43 -18.24 5.07
CA LEU A 209 15.89 -17.08 5.77
C LEU A 209 16.94 -16.40 6.65
N LEU A 210 17.68 -17.19 7.44
CA LEU A 210 18.73 -16.64 8.31
C LEU A 210 19.84 -15.96 7.50
N LYS A 211 20.19 -16.51 6.34
CA LYS A 211 21.15 -15.90 5.42
C LYS A 211 20.62 -14.58 4.85
N GLN A 212 19.37 -14.57 4.37
CA GLN A 212 18.71 -13.36 3.85
C GLN A 212 18.63 -12.25 4.91
N PHE A 213 18.28 -12.61 6.15
CA PHE A 213 18.28 -11.69 7.28
C PHE A 213 19.67 -11.11 7.54
N GLU A 214 20.71 -11.95 7.55
CA GLU A 214 22.09 -11.52 7.77
C GLU A 214 22.60 -10.58 6.66
N ASP A 215 22.29 -10.90 5.40
CA ASP A 215 22.65 -10.07 4.25
C ASP A 215 21.95 -8.71 4.30
N MET A 216 20.66 -8.69 4.66
CA MET A 216 19.92 -7.45 4.85
C MET A 216 20.45 -6.64 6.03
N ARG A 217 20.78 -7.28 7.16
CA ARG A 217 21.38 -6.63 8.33
C ARG A 217 22.71 -5.97 7.97
N LYS A 218 23.56 -6.64 7.19
CA LYS A 218 24.82 -6.07 6.66
C LYS A 218 24.57 -4.88 5.75
N MET A 219 23.59 -4.97 4.85
CA MET A 219 23.22 -3.88 3.94
C MET A 219 22.72 -2.65 4.70
N MET A 220 21.78 -2.85 5.62
CA MET A 220 21.24 -1.80 6.49
C MET A 220 22.33 -1.13 7.32
N LYS A 221 23.28 -1.91 7.87
CA LYS A 221 24.44 -1.39 8.58
C LYS A 221 25.32 -0.52 7.68
N MET A 222 25.59 -0.97 6.45
CA MET A 222 26.35 -0.17 5.48
C MET A 222 25.64 1.14 5.11
N MET A 223 24.33 1.12 4.93
CA MET A 223 23.54 2.31 4.59
C MET A 223 23.35 3.28 5.76
N SER A 224 23.29 2.77 6.99
CA SER A 224 23.15 3.60 8.20
C SER A 224 24.39 4.44 8.52
N ASN A 225 25.54 4.14 7.90
CA ASN A 225 26.76 4.91 8.05
C ASN A 225 26.80 6.04 7.00
N PRO A 226 26.69 7.31 7.38
CA PRO A 226 26.63 8.45 6.44
C PRO A 226 27.84 8.51 5.49
N ARG A 227 29.02 8.05 5.94
CA ARG A 227 30.24 8.02 5.11
C ARG A 227 30.17 7.01 3.97
N ASN A 228 29.51 5.87 4.18
CA ASN A 228 29.35 4.83 3.16
C ASN A 228 28.28 5.22 2.14
N MET A 229 27.20 5.87 2.60
CA MET A 229 26.18 6.43 1.71
C MET A 229 26.78 7.50 0.79
N MET A 230 27.63 8.39 1.32
CA MET A 230 28.33 9.41 0.54
C MET A 230 29.33 8.80 -0.47
N GLY A 231 30.02 7.71 -0.11
CA GLY A 231 30.90 6.98 -1.02
C GLY A 231 30.16 6.24 -2.14
N MET A 232 28.98 5.69 -1.86
CA MET A 232 28.10 5.05 -2.86
C MET A 232 27.46 6.09 -3.78
N MET A 233 27.05 7.24 -3.24
CA MET A 233 26.53 8.38 -4.01
C MET A 233 27.60 8.95 -4.93
N ASN A 234 28.86 9.05 -4.47
CA ASN A 234 29.99 9.47 -5.31
C ASN A 234 30.35 8.46 -6.41
N ARG A 235 30.18 7.15 -6.17
CA ARG A 235 30.38 6.12 -7.22
C ARG A 235 29.23 6.09 -8.24
N LEU A 236 27.98 6.26 -7.79
CA LEU A 236 26.82 6.41 -8.69
C LEU A 236 26.93 7.68 -9.54
N LYS A 237 27.41 8.79 -8.94
CA LYS A 237 27.71 10.03 -9.66
C LYS A 237 28.90 9.91 -10.62
N GLY A 238 29.77 8.92 -10.41
CA GLY A 238 30.92 8.60 -11.29
C GLY A 238 30.63 7.59 -12.41
N MET A 239 29.48 6.88 -12.38
CA MET A 239 29.09 5.86 -13.37
C MET A 239 27.90 6.27 -14.26
N GLY A 240 27.36 7.48 -14.09
CA GLY A 240 26.22 7.96 -14.85
C GLY A 240 26.41 9.42 -15.23
N GLY A 241 27.31 9.69 -16.20
CA GLY A 241 27.18 10.90 -17.00
C GLY A 241 25.82 10.84 -17.67
N ILE A 242 24.92 11.74 -17.28
CA ILE A 242 23.64 11.99 -17.96
C ILE A 242 24.00 12.69 -19.27
N PRO A 243 23.84 12.07 -20.46
CA PRO A 243 23.83 12.80 -21.71
C PRO A 243 22.41 13.30 -21.92
N GLY A 244 22.20 14.59 -21.65
CA GLY A 244 20.99 15.32 -22.06
C GLY A 244 19.83 15.24 -21.07
N MET A 245 19.24 16.43 -20.90
CA MET A 245 17.91 16.77 -20.35
C MET A 245 16.96 15.62 -20.02
#